data_AF-A0A2H1IYT9-F1
#
_entry.id   AF-A0A2H1IYT9-F1
#
_cell.length_a   1.000
_cell.length_b   1.000
_cell.length_c   1.000
_cell.angle_alpha   90.00
_cell.angle_beta   90.00
_cell.angle_gamma   90.00
#
_symmetry.space_group_name_H-M   'P 1'
#
loop_
_entity.id
_entity.type
_entity.pdbx_description
1 polymer ?
#
loop_
_entity_poly.entity_id
_entity_poly.type
_entity_poly.pdbx_seq_one_letter_code
_entity_poly.pdbx_strand_id
1 'polypeptide(L)'
;MANQASYREDLGAGEIGGVALTSDAFSTVASWYPILLAIAVALFAFSTLITWAYYGEQAWSYLFGNAKASVTVFRTLVCLFVVVGCVATFSKVVEFADAALFMCAFINILGLYMLMPVVKKEMKKYLADRKAGTLNDPDTADAVPVDQPA
;
A
#
# COMPACT_ATOMS: atom_id res chain seq x y z
N MET A 1 21.99 -34.66 -8.85
CA MET A 1 21.63 -33.83 -10.02
C MET A 1 20.12 -33.76 -10.29
N ALA A 2 19.27 -34.52 -9.59
CA ALA A 2 17.80 -34.48 -9.77
C ALA A 2 17.05 -33.43 -8.90
N ASN A 3 17.75 -32.71 -8.01
CA ASN A 3 17.11 -31.75 -7.08
C ASN A 3 17.08 -30.31 -7.63
N GLN A 4 17.82 -29.98 -8.69
CA GLN A 4 17.80 -28.60 -9.24
C GLN A 4 16.59 -28.30 -10.12
N ALA A 5 15.89 -29.33 -10.62
CA ALA A 5 14.74 -29.15 -11.51
C ALA A 5 13.46 -28.81 -10.73
N SER A 6 13.25 -29.41 -9.55
CA SER A 6 12.09 -29.11 -8.68
C SER A 6 12.11 -27.68 -8.15
N TYR A 7 13.26 -27.19 -7.65
CA TYR A 7 13.38 -25.79 -7.20
C TYR A 7 13.10 -24.76 -8.30
N ARG A 8 13.24 -25.11 -9.59
CA ARG A 8 12.99 -24.20 -10.71
C ARG A 8 11.52 -24.11 -11.09
N GLU A 9 10.72 -25.15 -10.82
CA GLU A 9 9.26 -25.10 -10.99
C GLU A 9 8.63 -24.18 -9.93
N ASP A 10 9.10 -24.24 -8.68
CA ASP A 10 8.58 -23.42 -7.58
C ASP A 10 8.96 -21.94 -7.70
N LEU A 11 10.09 -21.60 -8.34
CA LEU A 11 10.48 -20.23 -8.66
C LEU A 11 9.51 -19.56 -9.67
N GLY A 12 8.75 -20.34 -10.44
CA GLY A 12 7.74 -19.86 -11.38
C GLY A 12 6.32 -19.80 -10.82
N ALA A 13 6.07 -20.38 -9.63
CA ALA A 13 4.82 -20.25 -8.91
C ALA A 13 4.91 -18.98 -8.03
N GLY A 14 4.05 -17.99 -8.29
CA GLY A 14 4.02 -16.71 -7.56
C GLY A 14 3.98 -16.84 -6.02
N GLU A 15 4.09 -15.72 -5.27
CA GLU A 15 4.42 -15.59 -3.84
C GLU A 15 4.13 -16.76 -2.87
N ILE A 16 3.12 -17.62 -3.06
CA ILE A 16 2.99 -18.91 -2.35
C ILE A 16 4.29 -19.74 -2.41
N GLY A 17 4.95 -19.84 -3.57
CA GLY A 17 6.27 -20.47 -3.69
C GLY A 17 7.34 -19.72 -2.90
N GLY A 18 7.27 -18.39 -2.87
CA GLY A 18 8.20 -17.53 -2.13
C GLY A 18 8.05 -17.59 -0.61
N VAL A 19 6.81 -17.64 -0.09
CA VAL A 19 6.53 -17.78 1.34
C VAL A 19 6.92 -19.18 1.82
N ALA A 20 6.60 -20.22 1.05
CA ALA A 20 7.02 -21.59 1.36
C ALA A 20 8.56 -21.72 1.35
N LEU A 21 9.23 -21.16 0.33
CA LEU A 21 10.69 -21.15 0.23
C LEU A 21 11.34 -20.41 1.39
N THR A 22 10.77 -19.27 1.79
CA THR A 22 11.25 -18.48 2.93
C THR A 22 11.05 -19.26 4.23
N SER A 23 9.88 -19.85 4.43
CA SER A 23 9.57 -20.71 5.58
C SER A 23 10.54 -21.89 5.69
N ASP A 24 10.80 -22.58 4.58
CA ASP A 24 11.74 -23.71 4.50
C ASP A 24 13.17 -23.25 4.83
N ALA A 25 13.61 -22.10 4.30
CA ALA A 25 14.91 -21.54 4.62
C ALA A 25 15.04 -21.20 6.12
N PHE A 26 14.03 -20.58 6.72
CA PHE A 26 14.03 -20.25 8.15
C PHE A 26 13.96 -21.49 9.07
N SER A 27 13.33 -22.57 8.60
CA SER A 27 13.30 -23.85 9.34
C SER A 27 14.69 -24.44 9.56
N THR A 28 15.66 -24.13 8.68
CA THR A 28 17.05 -24.59 8.81
C THR A 28 17.80 -23.96 9.99
N VAL A 29 17.34 -22.79 10.46
CA VAL A 29 17.95 -22.07 11.59
C VAL A 29 17.33 -22.52 12.91
N ALA A 30 16.00 -22.54 12.99
CA ALA A 30 15.30 -23.19 14.09
C ALA A 30 13.87 -23.60 13.69
N SER A 31 13.42 -24.73 14.20
CA SER A 31 12.14 -25.36 13.84
C SER A 31 10.88 -24.55 14.18
N TRP A 32 10.97 -23.53 15.04
CA TRP A 32 9.82 -22.70 15.46
C TRP A 32 9.67 -21.38 14.66
N TYR A 33 10.67 -21.00 13.86
CA TYR A 33 10.59 -19.77 13.05
C TYR A 33 9.44 -19.75 12.03
N PRO A 34 9.10 -20.86 11.34
CA PRO A 34 7.95 -20.89 10.43
C PRO A 34 6.63 -20.43 11.08
N ILE A 35 6.42 -20.77 12.35
CA ILE A 35 5.21 -20.37 13.10
C ILE A 35 5.23 -18.87 13.37
N LEU A 36 6.37 -18.32 13.79
CA LEU A 36 6.54 -16.89 14.00
C LEU A 36 6.35 -16.10 12.69
N LEU A 37 6.93 -16.59 11.59
CA LEU A 37 6.76 -15.98 10.26
C LEU A 37 5.29 -16.00 9.82
N ALA A 38 4.58 -17.11 10.01
CA ALA A 38 3.16 -17.21 9.67
C ALA A 38 2.31 -16.20 10.46
N ILE A 39 2.56 -16.01 11.76
CA ILE A 39 1.88 -15.00 12.58
C ILE A 39 2.19 -13.59 12.07
N ALA A 40 3.47 -13.30 11.79
CA ALA A 40 3.88 -11.99 11.29
C ALA A 40 3.25 -11.65 9.94
N VAL A 41 3.23 -12.60 8.99
CA VAL A 41 2.60 -12.44 7.68
C VAL A 41 1.09 -12.26 7.81
N ALA A 42 0.42 -13.01 8.70
CA ALA A 42 -1.01 -12.86 8.94
C ALA A 42 -1.37 -11.46 9.48
N LEU A 43 -0.61 -10.97 10.47
CA LEU A 43 -0.80 -9.63 11.02
C LEU A 43 -0.52 -8.54 9.98
N PHE A 44 0.54 -8.73 9.18
CA PHE A 44 0.88 -7.82 8.10
C PHE A 44 -0.25 -7.75 7.05
N ALA A 45 -0.71 -8.90 6.56
CA ALA A 45 -1.82 -8.98 5.60
C ALA A 45 -3.09 -8.31 6.14
N PHE A 46 -3.42 -8.52 7.42
CA PHE A 46 -4.57 -7.86 8.05
C PHE A 46 -4.43 -6.34 8.08
N SER A 47 -3.25 -5.83 8.43
CA SER A 47 -2.97 -4.39 8.43
C SER A 47 -3.11 -3.79 7.03
N THR A 48 -2.59 -4.47 6.01
CA THR A 48 -2.68 -4.06 4.61
C THR A 48 -4.14 -4.01 4.15
N LEU A 49 -4.95 -5.03 4.49
CA LEU A 49 -6.37 -5.04 4.15
C LEU A 49 -7.13 -3.85 4.74
N ILE A 50 -6.86 -3.49 6.01
CA ILE A 50 -7.49 -2.31 6.64
C ILE A 50 -7.11 -1.02 5.90
N THR A 51 -5.82 -0.84 5.61
CA THR A 51 -5.33 0.35 4.91
C THR A 51 -5.97 0.49 3.52
N TRP A 52 -6.01 -0.58 2.73
CA TRP A 52 -6.62 -0.56 1.40
C TRP A 52 -8.13 -0.34 1.45
N ALA A 53 -8.83 -0.95 2.41
CA ALA A 53 -10.26 -0.71 2.60
C ALA A 53 -10.54 0.77 2.96
N TYR A 54 -9.73 1.36 3.84
CA TYR A 54 -9.87 2.76 4.22
C TYR A 54 -9.60 3.72 3.07
N TYR A 55 -8.50 3.54 2.32
CA TYR A 55 -8.20 4.38 1.16
C TYR A 55 -9.29 4.27 0.08
N GLY A 56 -9.81 3.06 -0.14
CA GLY A 56 -10.93 2.85 -1.05
C GLY A 56 -12.21 3.54 -0.58
N GLU A 57 -12.53 3.48 0.72
CA GLU A 57 -13.72 4.14 1.28
C GLU A 57 -13.64 5.66 1.10
N GLN A 58 -12.46 6.25 1.31
CA GLN A 58 -12.26 7.69 1.09
C GLN A 58 -12.37 8.08 -0.38
N ALA A 59 -11.76 7.30 -1.29
CA ALA A 59 -11.88 7.54 -2.73
C ALA A 59 -13.34 7.40 -3.20
N TRP A 60 -14.06 6.39 -2.71
CA TRP A 60 -15.48 6.17 -2.99
C TRP A 60 -16.35 7.31 -2.48
N SER A 61 -16.10 7.75 -1.25
CA SER A 61 -16.81 8.84 -0.60
C SER A 61 -16.58 10.18 -1.30
N TYR A 62 -15.37 10.40 -1.84
CA TYR A 62 -15.07 11.56 -2.68
C TYR A 62 -15.84 11.55 -4.01
N LEU A 63 -16.01 10.37 -4.63
CA LEU A 63 -16.66 10.24 -5.94
C LEU A 63 -18.19 10.22 -5.86
N PHE A 64 -18.76 9.52 -4.89
CA PHE A 64 -20.20 9.26 -4.77
C PHE A 64 -20.86 9.96 -3.57
N GLY A 65 -20.08 10.69 -2.77
CA GLY A 65 -20.55 11.39 -1.59
C GLY A 65 -20.62 10.54 -0.32
N ASN A 66 -20.67 11.23 0.83
CA ASN A 66 -20.58 10.66 2.19
C ASN A 66 -21.92 10.12 2.74
N ALA A 67 -22.84 9.68 1.87
CA ALA A 67 -24.10 9.12 2.34
C ALA A 67 -23.85 7.77 3.05
N LYS A 68 -24.46 7.55 4.22
CA LYS A 68 -24.31 6.29 4.99
C LYS A 68 -24.59 5.05 4.14
N ALA A 69 -25.58 5.13 3.24
CA ALA A 69 -25.90 4.05 2.31
C ALA A 69 -24.75 3.76 1.31
N SER A 70 -24.14 4.81 0.75
CA SER A 70 -23.01 4.71 -0.20
C SER A 70 -21.80 4.03 0.45
N VAL A 71 -21.45 4.47 1.67
CA VAL A 71 -20.35 3.88 2.44
C VAL A 71 -20.62 2.42 2.80
N THR A 72 -21.87 2.09 3.17
CA THR A 72 -22.26 0.71 3.49
C THR A 72 -22.13 -0.20 2.27
N VAL A 73 -22.58 0.26 1.09
CA VAL A 73 -22.42 -0.48 -0.18
C VAL A 73 -20.94 -0.76 -0.46
N PHE A 74 -20.08 0.25 -0.32
CA PHE A 74 -18.64 0.08 -0.52
C PHE A 74 -18.06 -0.98 0.41
N ARG A 75 -18.36 -0.91 1.71
CA ARG A 75 -17.89 -1.90 2.70
C ARG A 75 -18.37 -3.32 2.38
N THR A 76 -19.63 -3.48 1.97
CA THR A 76 -20.16 -4.77 1.52
C THR A 76 -19.42 -5.29 0.30
N LEU A 77 -19.15 -4.44 -0.70
CA LEU A 77 -18.38 -4.82 -1.89
C LEU A 77 -16.97 -5.28 -1.51
N VAL A 78 -16.26 -4.54 -0.68
CA VAL A 78 -14.92 -4.92 -0.21
C VAL A 78 -14.94 -6.28 0.49
N CYS A 79 -15.89 -6.52 1.39
CA CYS A 79 -16.04 -7.84 2.03
C CYS A 79 -16.27 -8.96 1.02
N LEU A 80 -17.12 -8.75 0.00
CA LEU A 80 -17.33 -9.74 -1.06
C LEU A 80 -16.05 -9.99 -1.87
N PHE A 81 -15.31 -8.95 -2.21
CA PHE A 81 -14.02 -9.09 -2.91
C PHE A 81 -12.99 -9.86 -2.09
N VAL A 82 -12.94 -9.69 -0.76
CA VAL A 82 -12.08 -10.49 0.12
C VAL A 82 -12.46 -11.97 0.05
N VAL A 83 -13.75 -12.30 0.12
CA VAL A 83 -14.22 -13.70 0.01
C VAL A 83 -13.87 -14.30 -1.35
N VAL A 84 -14.05 -13.54 -2.43
CA VAL A 84 -13.64 -13.95 -3.79
C VAL A 84 -12.14 -14.15 -3.87
N GLY A 85 -11.34 -13.29 -3.23
CA GLY A 85 -9.89 -13.42 -3.13
C GLY A 85 -9.43 -14.72 -2.45
N CYS A 86 -10.19 -15.22 -1.47
CA CYS A 86 -9.88 -16.48 -0.81
C CYS A 86 -10.10 -17.73 -1.69
N VAL A 87 -10.96 -17.64 -2.72
CA VAL A 87 -11.25 -18.76 -3.64
C VAL A 87 -10.55 -18.65 -4.99
N ALA A 88 -10.05 -17.46 -5.34
CA ALA A 88 -9.32 -17.23 -6.58
C ALA A 88 -7.89 -17.80 -6.51
N THR A 89 -7.35 -18.20 -7.66
CA THR A 89 -5.95 -18.62 -7.75
C THR A 89 -5.02 -17.45 -7.49
N PHE A 90 -4.01 -17.65 -6.66
CA PHE A 90 -3.03 -16.65 -6.27
C PHE A 90 -2.45 -15.86 -7.46
N SER A 91 -1.97 -16.54 -8.51
CA SER A 91 -1.40 -15.87 -9.70
C SER A 91 -2.39 -14.92 -10.38
N LYS A 92 -3.68 -15.25 -10.38
CA LYS A 92 -4.73 -14.39 -10.96
C LYS A 92 -5.02 -13.17 -10.11
N VAL A 93 -4.95 -13.31 -8.79
CA VAL A 93 -5.09 -12.18 -7.86
C VAL A 93 -3.93 -11.20 -8.04
N VAL A 94 -2.69 -11.70 -8.16
CA VAL A 94 -1.51 -10.85 -8.39
C VAL A 94 -1.56 -10.17 -9.76
N GLU A 95 -1.84 -10.90 -10.84
CA GLU A 95 -1.99 -10.32 -12.18
C GLU A 95 -3.03 -9.20 -12.19
N PHE A 96 -4.16 -9.40 -11.49
CA PHE A 96 -5.20 -8.38 -11.36
C PHE A 96 -4.74 -7.18 -10.51
N ALA A 97 -4.08 -7.42 -9.38
CA ALA A 97 -3.57 -6.38 -8.50
C ALA A 97 -2.53 -5.51 -9.24
N ASP A 98 -1.61 -6.11 -9.97
CA ASP A 98 -0.61 -5.40 -10.77
C ASP A 98 -1.28 -4.50 -11.83
N ALA A 99 -2.29 -5.02 -12.53
CA ALA A 99 -3.04 -4.24 -13.52
C ALA A 99 -3.81 -3.07 -12.87
N ALA A 100 -4.43 -3.30 -11.72
CA ALA A 100 -5.15 -2.26 -10.98
C ALA A 100 -4.21 -1.17 -10.43
N LEU A 101 -3.08 -1.57 -9.85
CA LEU A 101 -2.05 -0.65 -9.35
C LEU A 101 -1.42 0.16 -10.48
N PHE A 102 -1.15 -0.48 -11.62
CA PHE A 102 -0.66 0.20 -12.81
C PHE A 102 -1.63 1.29 -13.27
N MET A 103 -2.94 0.99 -13.33
CA MET A 103 -3.96 1.96 -13.71
C MET A 103 -4.01 3.15 -12.72
N CYS A 104 -4.01 2.87 -11.42
CA CYS A 104 -3.98 3.91 -10.38
C CYS A 104 -2.73 4.79 -10.49
N ALA A 105 -1.56 4.18 -10.67
CA ALA A 105 -0.30 4.88 -10.82
C ALA A 105 -0.29 5.76 -12.09
N PHE A 106 -0.78 5.23 -13.20
CA PHE A 106 -0.91 5.97 -14.46
C PHE A 106 -1.75 7.23 -14.31
N ILE A 107 -2.94 7.13 -13.69
CA ILE A 107 -3.83 8.28 -13.47
C ILE A 107 -3.14 9.31 -12.56
N ASN A 108 -2.49 8.87 -11.48
CA ASN A 108 -1.80 9.75 -10.55
C ASN A 108 -0.63 10.50 -11.21
N ILE A 109 0.24 9.78 -11.94
CA ILE A 109 1.41 10.35 -12.62
C ILE A 109 0.96 11.36 -13.68
N LEU A 110 -0.09 11.05 -14.45
CA LEU A 110 -0.64 11.97 -15.45
C LEU A 110 -1.15 13.26 -14.78
N GLY A 111 -1.88 13.12 -13.67
CA GLY A 111 -2.35 14.26 -12.87
C GLY A 111 -1.19 15.10 -12.33
N LEU A 112 -0.17 14.46 -11.75
CA LEU A 112 1.01 15.15 -11.23
C LEU A 112 1.79 15.87 -12.34
N TYR A 113 1.88 15.28 -13.53
CA TYR A 113 2.51 15.91 -14.68
C TYR A 113 1.78 17.20 -15.09
N MET A 114 0.45 17.17 -15.13
CA MET A 114 -0.37 18.36 -15.39
C MET A 114 -0.28 19.41 -14.27
N LEU A 115 -0.18 18.99 -13.01
CA LEU A 115 -0.07 19.87 -11.84
C LEU A 115 1.36 20.36 -11.57
N MET A 116 2.37 19.82 -12.26
CA MET A 116 3.78 20.17 -12.08
C MET A 116 4.07 21.68 -12.06
N PRO A 117 3.49 22.55 -12.93
CA PRO A 117 3.74 23.99 -12.84
C PRO A 117 3.20 24.62 -11.55
N VAL A 118 2.03 24.16 -11.06
CA VAL A 118 1.43 24.63 -9.81
C VAL A 118 2.28 24.18 -8.63
N VAL A 119 2.66 22.90 -8.58
CA VAL A 119 3.52 22.36 -7.51
C VAL A 119 4.86 23.09 -7.46
N LYS A 120 5.48 23.38 -8.62
CA LYS A 120 6.73 24.16 -8.68
C LYS A 120 6.56 25.58 -8.12
N LYS A 121 5.43 26.23 -8.37
CA LYS A 121 5.13 27.57 -7.85
C LYS A 121 4.94 27.54 -6.34
N GLU A 122 4.10 26.65 -5.83
CA GLU A 122 3.85 26.51 -4.39
C GLU A 122 5.10 26.08 -3.63
N MET A 123 5.92 25.19 -4.19
CA MET A 123 7.18 24.76 -3.57
C MET A 123 8.18 25.92 -3.45
N LYS A 124 8.28 26.77 -4.47
CA LYS A 124 9.13 27.98 -4.41
C LYS A 124 8.66 28.96 -3.35
N LYS A 125 7.33 29.17 -3.25
CA LYS A 125 6.72 30.02 -2.24
C LYS A 125 6.99 29.47 -0.83
N TYR A 126 6.73 28.19 -0.60
CA TYR A 126 7.00 27.51 0.66
C TYR A 126 8.46 27.62 1.09
N LEU A 127 9.41 27.42 0.17
CA LEU A 127 10.85 27.56 0.45
C LEU A 127 11.24 29.01 0.77
N ALA A 128 10.63 30.00 0.12
CA ALA A 128 10.85 31.40 0.41
C ALA A 128 10.30 31.79 1.79
N ASP A 129 9.08 31.36 2.11
CA ASP A 129 8.42 31.62 3.39
C ASP A 129 9.18 30.93 4.55
N ARG A 130 9.67 29.70 4.34
CA ARG A 130 10.54 28.98 5.28
C ARG A 130 11.85 29.71 5.53
N LYS A 131 12.47 30.27 4.49
CA LYS A 131 13.74 31.02 4.62
C LYS A 131 13.53 32.39 5.29
N ALA A 132 12.37 33.00 5.10
CA ALA A 132 12.00 34.27 5.70
C ALA A 132 11.50 34.15 7.15
N GLY A 133 11.27 32.93 7.65
CA GLY A 133 10.71 32.70 8.99
C GLY A 133 9.22 33.08 9.11
N THR A 134 8.54 33.30 7.98
CA THR A 134 7.15 33.76 7.92
C THR A 134 6.21 32.65 7.46
N LEU A 135 6.52 31.39 7.76
CA LEU A 135 5.62 30.27 7.51
C LEU A 135 4.32 30.54 8.26
N ASN A 136 3.31 31.02 7.54
CA ASN A 136 1.99 31.23 8.07
C ASN A 136 1.25 29.89 7.95
N ASP A 137 1.66 28.95 8.79
CA ASP A 137 1.05 27.64 8.89
C ASP A 137 -0.16 27.76 9.84
N PRO A 138 -1.38 27.39 9.42
CA PRO A 138 -2.52 27.30 10.32
C PRO A 138 -2.28 26.32 11.49
N ASP A 139 -1.37 25.35 11.34
CA ASP A 139 -0.95 24.41 12.40
C ASP A 139 0.20 24.95 13.29
N THR A 140 0.82 26.10 12.97
CA THR A 140 1.92 26.68 13.77
C THR A 140 1.47 27.43 15.02
N ALA A 141 0.16 27.54 15.28
CA ALA A 141 -0.31 27.95 16.61
C ALA A 141 0.20 27.00 17.72
N ASP A 142 0.46 25.74 17.38
CA ASP A 142 0.96 24.69 18.28
C ASP A 142 2.35 24.16 17.89
N ALA A 143 3.01 24.71 16.86
CA ALA A 143 4.31 24.20 16.40
C ALA A 143 5.45 24.71 17.29
N VAL A 144 6.27 23.77 17.78
CA VAL A 144 7.50 24.04 18.52
C VAL A 144 8.49 24.78 17.61
N PRO A 145 9.07 25.92 18.04
CA PRO A 145 10.04 26.66 17.25
C PRO A 145 11.20 25.75 16.83
N VAL A 146 11.48 25.70 15.53
CA VAL A 146 12.67 25.04 15.00
C VAL A 146 13.86 25.97 15.26
N ASP A 147 14.68 25.61 16.24
CA ASP A 147 15.90 26.34 16.59
C ASP A 147 16.82 26.45 15.36
N GLN A 148 17.11 27.69 14.94
CA GLN A 148 18.00 27.96 13.81
C GLN A 148 19.45 27.95 14.32
N PRO A 149 20.35 27.14 13.74
CA PRO A 149 21.76 27.20 14.11
C PRO A 149 22.37 28.55 13.74
N ALA A 150 23.19 29.07 14.67
CA ALA A 150 23.90 30.35 14.63
C ALA A 150 24.88 30.50 13.46
#